data_AF-A0A9X7G2R7-F1
#
_entry.id   AF-A0A9X7G2R7-F1
#
_cell.length_a   1.000
_cell.length_b   1.000
_cell.length_c   1.000
_cell.angle_alpha   90.00
_cell.angle_beta   90.00
_cell.angle_gamma   90.00
#
_symmetry.space_group_name_H-M   'P 1'
#
loop_
_entity.id
_entity.type
_entity.pdbx_description
1 polymer ?
#
loop_
_entity_poly.entity_id
_entity_poly.type
_entity_poly.pdbx_seq_one_letter_code
_entity_poly.pdbx_strand_id
1 'polypeptide(L)'
;MTNEIILTDGEVVKINPNLTAWTLFNLEKEGIIGKSFLSTLLDTRGDAGNVHLLDTFCVVYAAYRQATVSDYMDFESFMQKYEVDMTEAFKIFGSVLKKQKDKNNMAKGFQQKAGKKA
;
A
#
# COMPACT_ATOMS: atom_id res chain seq x y z
N MET A 1 9.83 -6.76 -8.99
CA MET A 1 9.28 -5.46 -8.57
C MET A 1 10.45 -4.56 -8.33
N THR A 2 10.38 -3.32 -8.80
CA THR A 2 11.29 -2.28 -8.32
C THR A 2 11.06 -2.12 -6.82
N ASN A 3 12.14 -2.11 -6.05
CA ASN A 3 12.11 -1.85 -4.60
C ASN A 3 12.46 -0.38 -4.32
N GLU A 4 12.49 0.44 -5.38
CA GLU A 4 12.94 1.82 -5.37
C GLU A 4 12.13 2.61 -6.40
N ILE A 5 11.95 3.91 -6.15
CA ILE A 5 11.38 4.90 -7.06
C ILE A 5 12.33 6.11 -7.10
N ILE A 6 12.28 6.88 -8.20
CA ILE A 6 13.12 8.07 -8.39
C ILE A 6 12.23 9.30 -8.25
N LEU A 7 12.62 10.22 -7.37
CA LEU A 7 11.95 11.49 -7.16
C LEU A 7 12.41 12.54 -8.19
N THR A 8 11.67 13.64 -8.32
CA THR A 8 11.95 14.70 -9.31
C THR A 8 13.32 15.37 -9.16
N ASP A 9 13.91 15.32 -7.97
CA ASP A 9 15.25 15.83 -7.67
C ASP A 9 16.37 14.79 -7.91
N GLY A 10 16.02 13.60 -8.40
CA GLY A 10 16.93 12.47 -8.61
C GLY A 10 17.20 11.64 -7.37
N GLU A 11 16.58 11.95 -6.22
CA GLU A 11 16.67 11.13 -5.02
C GLU A 11 16.02 9.75 -5.27
N VAL A 12 16.76 8.68 -4.96
CA VAL A 12 16.27 7.30 -5.08
C VAL A 12 15.77 6.84 -3.72
N VAL A 13 14.48 6.59 -3.59
CA VAL A 13 13.87 6.15 -2.33
C VAL A 13 13.35 4.72 -2.42
N LYS A 14 13.49 3.97 -1.32
CA LYS A 14 13.06 2.57 -1.25
C LYS A 14 11.55 2.45 -1.04
N ILE A 15 10.98 1.37 -1.56
CA ILE A 15 9.58 1.00 -1.38
C ILE A 15 9.44 -0.46 -0.97
N ASN A 16 8.46 -0.75 -0.11
CA ASN A 16 8.14 -2.10 0.32
C ASN A 16 6.62 -2.32 0.32
N PRO A 17 6.07 -3.11 -0.63
CA PRO A 17 4.64 -3.35 -0.71
C PRO A 17 4.11 -4.32 0.36
N ASN A 18 4.97 -4.87 1.24
CA ASN A 18 4.53 -5.67 2.39
C ASN A 18 4.09 -4.78 3.56
N LEU A 19 2.98 -4.09 3.40
CA LEU A 19 2.48 -3.19 4.46
C LEU A 19 2.17 -3.98 5.74
N THR A 20 2.67 -3.46 6.85
CA THR A 20 2.34 -3.90 8.21
C THR A 20 1.13 -3.15 8.74
N ALA A 21 0.43 -3.74 9.70
CA ALA A 21 -0.66 -3.05 10.41
C ALA A 21 -0.16 -1.77 11.10
N TRP A 22 1.09 -1.77 11.58
CA TRP A 22 1.72 -0.59 12.20
C TRP A 22 1.85 0.58 11.24
N THR A 23 2.34 0.33 10.02
CA THR A 23 2.43 1.38 8.98
C THR A 23 1.06 1.94 8.65
N LEU A 24 0.05 1.09 8.44
CA LEU A 24 -1.31 1.54 8.15
C LEU A 24 -1.90 2.36 9.32
N PHE A 25 -1.70 1.90 10.55
CA PHE A 25 -2.18 2.59 11.76
C PHE A 25 -1.59 4.00 11.89
N ASN A 26 -0.28 4.16 11.68
CA ASN A 26 0.36 5.47 11.77
C ASN A 26 -0.12 6.40 10.66
N LEU A 27 -0.26 5.91 9.42
CA LEU A 27 -0.76 6.72 8.31
C LEU A 27 -2.20 7.18 8.52
N GLU A 28 -3.05 6.35 9.13
CA GLU A 28 -4.42 6.74 9.49
C GLU A 28 -4.40 7.81 10.58
N LYS A 29 -3.57 7.64 11.61
CA LYS A 29 -3.40 8.65 12.68
C LYS A 29 -2.83 9.98 12.18
N GLU A 30 -1.96 9.93 11.19
CA GLU A 30 -1.39 11.11 10.51
C GLU A 30 -2.40 11.76 9.54
N GLY A 31 -3.58 11.16 9.32
CA GLY A 31 -4.61 11.69 8.41
C GLY A 31 -4.29 11.50 6.92
N ILE A 32 -3.26 10.72 6.61
CA ILE A 32 -2.76 10.50 5.23
C ILE A 32 -3.62 9.47 4.51
N ILE A 33 -4.15 8.49 5.24
CA ILE A 33 -5.12 7.52 4.73
C ILE A 33 -6.39 7.54 5.57
N GLY A 34 -7.51 7.18 4.94
CA GLY A 34 -8.81 7.11 5.60
C GLY A 34 -9.50 5.77 5.44
N LYS A 35 -10.73 5.70 5.94
CA LYS A 35 -11.57 4.49 5.84
C LYS A 35 -11.80 4.02 4.40
N SER A 36 -11.89 4.94 3.44
CA SER A 36 -12.04 4.62 2.01
C SER A 36 -10.83 3.88 1.46
N PHE A 37 -9.63 4.37 1.77
CA PHE A 37 -8.37 3.73 1.42
C PHE A 37 -8.27 2.33 2.04
N LEU A 38 -8.54 2.21 3.35
CA LEU A 38 -8.51 0.92 4.05
C LEU A 38 -9.56 -0.04 3.47
N SER A 39 -10.75 0.45 3.14
CA SER A 39 -11.78 -0.35 2.47
C SER A 39 -11.28 -0.83 1.12
N THR A 40 -10.68 0.02 0.30
CA THR A 40 -10.11 -0.38 -1.00
C THR A 40 -8.99 -1.41 -0.86
N LEU A 41 -8.15 -1.25 0.15
CA LEU A 41 -7.04 -2.16 0.44
C LEU A 41 -7.52 -3.54 0.92
N LEU A 42 -8.59 -3.56 1.72
CA LEU A 42 -9.11 -4.76 2.38
C LEU A 42 -10.25 -5.43 1.60
N ASP A 43 -10.95 -4.69 0.74
CA ASP A 43 -12.02 -5.20 -0.09
C ASP A 43 -11.44 -5.96 -1.28
N THR A 44 -11.15 -7.23 -1.00
CA THR A 44 -10.67 -8.20 -1.98
C THR A 44 -11.77 -8.66 -2.97
N ARG A 45 -12.98 -8.09 -2.91
CA ARG A 45 -14.15 -8.46 -3.72
C ARG A 45 -14.24 -7.66 -5.02
N GLY A 46 -13.23 -7.77 -5.88
CA GLY A 46 -13.40 -7.72 -7.34
C GLY A 46 -13.72 -6.38 -8.02
N ASP A 47 -14.39 -5.41 -7.39
CA ASP A 47 -14.75 -4.15 -8.04
C ASP A 47 -13.72 -3.06 -7.76
N ALA A 48 -12.57 -3.17 -8.43
CA ALA A 48 -11.57 -2.10 -8.53
C ALA A 48 -12.06 -0.88 -9.34
N GLY A 49 -13.39 -0.69 -9.46
CA GLY A 49 -14.02 0.26 -10.37
C GLY A 49 -13.93 1.72 -9.94
N ASN A 50 -13.61 2.00 -8.67
CA ASN A 50 -13.51 3.36 -8.14
C ASN A 50 -12.31 3.52 -7.20
N VAL A 51 -11.11 3.10 -7.62
CA VAL A 51 -9.89 3.51 -6.91
C VAL A 51 -9.71 5.00 -7.15
N HIS A 52 -9.81 5.83 -6.11
CA HIS A 52 -9.51 7.24 -6.24
C HIS A 52 -8.03 7.41 -6.59
N LEU A 53 -7.74 8.33 -7.52
CA LEU A 53 -6.37 8.62 -7.94
C LEU A 53 -5.47 8.94 -6.73
N LEU A 54 -5.98 9.70 -5.77
CA LEU A 54 -5.31 10.01 -4.51
C LEU A 54 -4.99 8.76 -3.68
N ASP A 55 -5.87 7.76 -3.64
CA ASP A 55 -5.60 6.50 -2.94
C ASP A 55 -4.40 5.77 -3.55
N THR A 56 -4.21 5.90 -4.86
CA THR A 56 -3.05 5.31 -5.56
C THR A 56 -1.75 5.94 -5.05
N PHE A 57 -1.70 7.26 -4.89
CA PHE A 57 -0.51 7.97 -4.37
C PHE A 57 -0.28 7.68 -2.89
N CYS A 58 -1.35 7.59 -2.09
CA CYS A 58 -1.25 7.17 -0.70
C CYS A 58 -0.67 5.75 -0.58
N VAL A 59 -0.94 4.83 -1.52
CA VAL A 59 -0.31 3.49 -1.50
C VAL A 59 1.18 3.58 -1.80
N VAL A 60 1.62 4.43 -2.74
CA VAL A 60 3.04 4.62 -3.03
C VAL A 60 3.76 5.15 -1.79
N TYR A 61 3.21 6.19 -1.15
CA TYR A 61 3.77 6.72 0.09
C TYR A 61 3.74 5.68 1.23
N ALA A 62 2.69 4.88 1.34
CA ALA A 62 2.64 3.79 2.33
C ALA A 62 3.75 2.76 2.11
N ALA A 63 4.03 2.41 0.85
CA ALA A 63 5.12 1.51 0.51
C ALA A 63 6.49 2.13 0.82
N TYR A 64 6.67 3.43 0.59
CA TYR A 64 7.85 4.18 1.01
C TYR A 64 8.04 4.19 2.54
N ARG A 65 6.99 4.56 3.30
CA ARG A 65 7.00 4.54 4.78
C ARG A 65 7.24 3.14 5.36
N GLN A 66 6.83 2.09 4.66
CA GLN A 66 7.12 0.71 5.06
C GLN A 66 8.59 0.34 4.84
N ALA A 67 9.27 0.93 3.86
CA ALA A 67 10.70 0.72 3.62
C ALA A 67 11.58 1.61 4.51
N THR A 68 11.04 2.72 5.00
CA THR A 68 11.80 3.76 5.73
C THR A 68 11.12 4.07 7.06
N VAL A 69 11.51 3.36 8.12
CA VAL A 69 10.77 3.38 9.40
C VAL A 69 11.16 4.55 10.30
N SER A 70 12.41 5.01 10.25
CA SER A 70 12.96 5.96 11.22
C SER A 70 13.40 7.31 10.63
N ASP A 71 13.58 7.41 9.32
CA ASP A 71 14.13 8.60 8.65
C ASP A 71 13.39 8.85 7.33
N TYR A 72 12.10 9.12 7.44
CA TYR A 72 11.22 9.36 6.30
C TYR A 72 10.93 10.84 6.14
N MET A 73 10.74 11.28 4.89
CA MET A 73 10.09 12.56 4.61
C MET A 73 8.60 12.45 4.91
N ASP A 74 8.00 13.55 5.38
CA ASP A 74 6.56 13.62 5.56
C ASP A 74 5.80 13.54 4.23
N PHE A 75 4.49 13.35 4.32
CA PHE A 75 3.65 13.12 3.14
C PHE A 75 3.64 14.30 2.18
N GLU A 76 3.61 15.53 2.69
CA GLU A 76 3.58 16.72 1.86
C GLU A 76 4.91 16.87 1.09
N SER A 77 6.03 16.73 1.79
CA SER A 77 7.38 16.77 1.21
C SER A 77 7.57 15.67 0.16
N PHE A 78 7.06 14.46 0.43
CA PHE A 78 7.06 13.38 -0.55
C PHE A 78 6.25 13.75 -1.79
N MET A 79 5.02 14.24 -1.63
CA MET A 79 4.13 14.58 -2.75
C MET A 79 4.65 15.74 -3.60
N GLN A 80 5.42 16.68 -3.03
CA GLN A 80 6.08 17.74 -3.78
C GLN A 80 7.19 17.20 -4.70
N LYS A 81 7.84 16.10 -4.31
CA LYS A 81 8.95 15.48 -5.05
C LYS A 81 8.51 14.30 -5.92
N TYR A 82 7.35 13.72 -5.66
CA TYR A 82 6.86 12.55 -6.40
C TYR A 82 6.27 12.97 -7.74
N GLU A 83 6.91 12.55 -8.84
CA GLU A 83 6.33 12.69 -10.17
C GLU A 83 5.27 11.61 -10.38
N VAL A 84 4.10 12.01 -10.90
CA VAL A 84 3.01 11.07 -11.16
C VAL A 84 3.37 10.17 -12.35
N ASP A 85 3.98 9.03 -12.07
CA ASP A 85 4.03 7.88 -12.98
C ASP A 85 2.89 6.92 -12.65
N MET A 86 1.79 7.01 -13.40
CA MET A 86 0.63 6.13 -13.21
C MET A 86 0.96 4.65 -13.43
N THR A 87 1.93 4.34 -14.30
CA THR A 87 2.34 2.96 -14.56
C THR A 87 3.05 2.38 -13.34
N GLU A 88 3.95 3.15 -12.74
CA GLU A 88 4.62 2.77 -11.49
C GLU A 88 3.64 2.70 -10.33
N ALA A 89 2.80 3.73 -10.17
CA ALA A 89 1.82 3.82 -9.09
C ALA A 89 0.85 2.62 -9.11
N PHE A 90 0.29 2.26 -10.28
CA PHE A 90 -0.58 1.09 -10.40
C PHE A 90 0.15 -0.23 -10.19
N LYS A 91 1.42 -0.36 -10.59
CA LYS A 91 2.22 -1.55 -10.30
C LYS A 91 2.41 -1.72 -8.79
N ILE A 92 2.75 -0.67 -8.06
CA ILE A 92 2.91 -0.69 -6.61
C ILE A 92 1.57 -1.01 -5.95
N PHE A 93 0.50 -0.33 -6.35
CA PHE A 93 -0.86 -0.55 -5.87
C PHE A 93 -1.31 -2.00 -6.04
N GLY A 94 -1.23 -2.54 -7.25
CA GLY A 94 -1.58 -3.94 -7.53
C GLY A 94 -0.71 -4.93 -6.76
N SER A 95 0.56 -4.60 -6.51
CA SER A 95 1.47 -5.43 -5.70
C SER A 95 1.04 -5.49 -4.23
N VAL A 96 0.64 -4.37 -3.66
CA VAL A 96 0.10 -4.28 -2.29
C VAL A 96 -1.20 -5.08 -2.21
N LEU A 97 -2.15 -4.85 -3.13
CA LEU A 97 -3.43 -5.57 -3.16
C LEU A 97 -3.25 -7.08 -3.29
N LYS A 98 -2.38 -7.52 -4.22
CA LYS A 98 -2.09 -8.95 -4.41
C LYS A 98 -1.59 -9.58 -3.11
N LYS A 99 -0.68 -8.92 -2.40
CA LYS A 99 -0.14 -9.43 -1.13
C LYS A 99 -1.19 -9.53 -0.04
N GLN A 100 -2.10 -8.56 0.06
CA GLN A 100 -3.22 -8.63 1.01
C GLN A 100 -4.20 -9.75 0.63
N LYS A 101 -4.51 -9.90 -0.66
CA LYS A 101 -5.36 -10.97 -1.17
C LYS A 101 -4.76 -12.35 -0.91
N ASP A 102 -3.47 -12.55 -1.17
CA ASP A 102 -2.78 -13.82 -0.95
C ASP A 102 -2.80 -14.21 0.55
N LYS A 103 -2.51 -13.26 1.45
CA LYS A 103 -2.61 -13.47 2.90
C LYS A 103 -4.04 -13.82 3.34
N ASN A 104 -5.05 -13.10 2.84
CA ASN A 104 -6.46 -13.38 3.16
C ASN A 104 -6.92 -14.74 2.61
N ASN A 105 -6.47 -15.14 1.42
CA ASN A 105 -6.77 -16.45 0.85
C ASN A 105 -6.10 -17.58 1.65
N MET A 106 -4.86 -17.39 2.12
CA MET A 106 -4.21 -18.34 3.03
C MET A 106 -4.99 -18.49 4.34
N ALA A 107 -5.44 -17.38 4.95
CA ALA A 107 -6.26 -17.41 6.16
C ALA A 107 -7.59 -18.16 5.95
N LYS A 108 -8.29 -17.89 4.83
CA LYS A 108 -9.52 -18.62 4.46
C LYS A 108 -9.26 -20.12 4.24
N GLY A 109 -8.18 -20.48 3.54
CA GLY A 109 -7.79 -21.87 3.33
C GLY A 109 -7.44 -22.60 4.63
N PHE A 110 -6.85 -21.90 5.60
CA PHE A 110 -6.60 -22.41 6.94
C PHE A 110 -7.90 -22.63 7.72
N GLN A 111 -8.81 -21.65 7.72
CA GLN A 111 -10.13 -21.78 8.34
C GLN A 111 -10.96 -22.94 7.76
N GLN A 112 -10.95 -23.13 6.43
CA GLN A 112 -11.65 -24.23 5.77
C GLN A 112 -11.07 -25.60 6.12
N LYS A 113 -9.75 -25.70 6.32
CA LYS A 113 -9.09 -26.94 6.74
C LYS A 113 -9.27 -27.22 8.24
N ALA A 114 -9.27 -26.18 9.06
CA ALA A 114 -9.50 -26.28 10.51
C ALA A 114 -10.98 -26.60 10.83
N GLY A 115 -11.93 -26.00 10.11
CA GLY A 115 -13.36 -26.27 10.26
C GLY A 115 -13.83 -27.61 9.66
N LYS A 116 -12.99 -28.28 8.85
CA LYS A 116 -13.24 -29.66 8.39
C LYS A 116 -12.77 -30.74 9.37
N LYS A 117 -12.20 -30.36 10.52
CA LYS A 117 -11.98 -31.25 11.67
C LYS A 117 -12.92 -30.86 12.80
N ALA A 118 -14.20 -31.17 12.62
CA ALA A 118 -15.21 -31.31 13.66
C ALA A 118 -16.24 -32.34 13.16
#